data_AF-A0A085FSJ4-F1
#
_entry.id   AF-A0A085FSJ4-F1
#
_cell.length_a   1.000
_cell.length_b   1.000
_cell.length_c   1.000
_cell.angle_alpha   90.00
_cell.angle_beta   90.00
_cell.angle_gamma   90.00
#
_symmetry.space_group_name_H-M   'P 1'
#
loop_
_entity.id
_entity.type
_entity.pdbx_description
1 polymer ?
#
loop_
_entity_poly.entity_id
_entity_poly.type
_entity_poly.pdbx_seq_one_letter_code
_entity_poly.pdbx_strand_id
1 'polypeptide(L)'
;MQMLIRLFGPRCRKNQEDIAARAAEVIVHVLFDVGLDRFLAGTILLDREFRLRFYAIAPQPSPAILASIAVSELDEAHRFRAQVLEAGIDAPRLAAHTRIMADSIMGALRIRSPALRALPATRRERRGMLRR
;
A
#
# COMPACT_ATOMS: atom_id res chain seq x y z
N MET A 1 -1.12 21.40 13.52
CA MET A 1 -0.24 20.29 13.97
C MET A 1 -0.62 19.04 13.21
N GLN A 2 0.24 18.51 12.35
CA GLN A 2 -0.04 17.31 11.55
C GLN A 2 1.07 16.31 11.88
N MET A 3 0.78 15.33 12.75
CA MET A 3 1.74 14.29 13.11
C MET A 3 1.93 13.34 11.91
N LEU A 4 2.90 13.68 11.06
CA LEU A 4 3.42 12.78 10.04
C LEU A 4 4.24 11.70 10.73
N ILE A 5 3.66 10.51 10.91
CA ILE A 5 4.38 9.32 11.39
C ILE A 5 5.38 8.92 10.30
N ARG A 6 6.58 9.52 10.36
CA ARG A 6 7.76 9.15 9.58
C ARG A 6 8.34 7.86 10.15
N LEU A 7 7.82 6.70 9.73
CA LEU A 7 8.50 5.43 9.93
C LEU A 7 9.74 5.38 9.02
N PHE A 8 10.87 5.84 9.56
CA PHE A 8 12.21 5.64 9.00
C PHE A 8 12.67 4.20 9.28
N GLY A 9 12.55 3.33 8.27
CA GLY A 9 13.31 2.07 8.22
C GLY A 9 14.57 2.23 7.36
N PRO A 10 15.71 1.59 7.74
CA PRO A 10 17.01 1.75 7.09
C PRO A 10 17.03 1.19 5.65
N ARG A 11 17.95 1.71 4.85
CA ARG A 11 18.25 1.44 3.41
C ARG A 11 18.51 -0.05 3.05
N CYS A 12 17.58 -0.96 3.33
CA CYS A 12 17.60 -2.31 2.77
C CYS A 12 17.04 -2.25 1.34
N ARG A 13 17.66 -2.99 0.40
CA ARG A 13 17.18 -3.10 -0.99
C ARG A 13 15.71 -3.50 -0.99
N LYS A 14 14.82 -2.55 -1.29
CA LYS A 14 13.36 -2.76 -1.25
C LYS A 14 12.96 -3.76 -2.33
N ASN A 15 12.26 -4.82 -1.94
CA ASN A 15 11.66 -5.78 -2.86
C ASN A 15 10.16 -5.51 -2.98
N GLN A 16 9.51 -6.08 -4.00
CA GLN A 16 8.06 -5.89 -4.17
C GLN A 16 7.27 -6.44 -2.98
N GLU A 17 7.70 -7.56 -2.38
CA GLU A 17 7.12 -8.11 -1.15
C GLU A 17 7.19 -7.15 0.05
N ASP A 18 8.32 -6.48 0.27
CA ASP A 18 8.47 -5.51 1.37
C ASP A 18 7.53 -4.31 1.19
N ILE A 19 7.35 -3.87 -0.06
CA ILE A 19 6.44 -2.77 -0.39
C ILE A 19 4.98 -3.21 -0.20
N ALA A 20 4.64 -4.44 -0.58
CA ALA A 20 3.30 -5.01 -0.39
C ALA A 20 2.95 -5.19 1.09
N ALA A 21 3.88 -5.72 1.89
CA ALA A 21 3.72 -5.82 3.35
C ALA A 21 3.51 -4.42 3.96
N ARG A 22 4.30 -3.43 3.53
CA ARG A 22 4.14 -2.05 4.00
C ARG A 22 2.82 -1.43 3.54
N ALA A 23 2.32 -1.78 2.36
CA ALA A 23 1.01 -1.35 1.88
C ALA A 23 -0.09 -1.82 2.83
N ALA A 24 -0.06 -3.10 3.20
CA ALA A 24 -1.02 -3.67 4.14
C ALA A 24 -0.99 -2.93 5.49
N GLU A 25 0.20 -2.68 6.06
CA GLU A 25 0.32 -1.92 7.32
C GLU A 25 -0.24 -0.50 7.23
N VAL A 26 0.01 0.20 6.13
CA VAL A 26 -0.52 1.56 5.91
C VAL A 26 -2.04 1.52 5.80
N ILE A 27 -2.61 0.55 5.09
CA ILE A 27 -4.06 0.40 4.96
C ILE A 27 -4.69 0.15 6.34
N VAL A 28 -4.14 -0.78 7.13
CA VAL A 28 -4.62 -1.03 8.50
C VAL A 28 -4.58 0.27 9.32
N HIS A 29 -3.45 0.97 9.35
CA HIS A 29 -3.33 2.23 10.12
C HIS A 29 -4.33 3.29 9.67
N VAL A 30 -4.49 3.49 8.36
CA VAL A 30 -5.42 4.52 7.84
C VAL A 30 -6.87 4.13 8.12
N LEU A 31 -7.22 2.86 8.03
CA LEU A 31 -8.56 2.39 8.38
C LEU A 31 -8.88 2.64 9.86
N PHE A 32 -7.92 2.42 10.76
CA PHE A 32 -8.09 2.69 12.19
C PHE A 32 -8.08 4.17 12.55
N ASP A 33 -7.25 4.99 11.89
CA ASP A 33 -7.05 6.41 12.24
C ASP A 33 -8.09 7.34 11.58
N VAL A 34 -8.43 7.07 10.31
CA VAL A 34 -9.24 7.96 9.47
C VAL A 34 -10.64 7.40 9.20
N GLY A 35 -10.80 6.08 9.30
CA GLY A 35 -12.05 5.36 9.04
C GLY A 35 -12.21 4.93 7.58
N LEU A 36 -13.09 3.93 7.39
CA LEU A 36 -13.33 3.28 6.10
C LEU A 36 -13.78 4.26 5.00
N ASP A 37 -14.77 5.10 5.29
CA ASP A 37 -15.38 5.97 4.28
C ASP A 37 -14.36 6.95 3.68
N ARG A 38 -13.56 7.56 4.56
CA ARG A 38 -12.46 8.45 4.14
C ARG A 38 -11.33 7.71 3.45
N PHE A 39 -11.03 6.47 3.86
CA PHE A 39 -10.07 5.63 3.14
C PHE A 39 -10.51 5.38 1.70
N LEU A 40 -11.78 5.02 1.49
CA LEU A 40 -12.34 4.75 0.17
C LEU A 40 -12.39 5.98 -0.72
N ALA A 41 -12.61 7.17 -0.14
CA ALA A 41 -12.57 8.44 -0.85
C ALA A 41 -11.14 8.97 -1.11
N GLY A 42 -10.13 8.32 -0.54
CA GLY A 42 -8.75 8.80 -0.59
C GLY A 42 -7.95 8.31 -1.80
N THR A 43 -6.69 8.71 -1.83
CA THR A 43 -5.72 8.37 -2.87
C THR A 43 -4.47 7.77 -2.25
N ILE A 44 -3.99 6.67 -2.83
CA ILE A 44 -2.72 6.05 -2.48
C ILE A 44 -1.68 6.44 -3.50
N LEU A 45 -0.53 6.88 -2.99
CA LEU A 45 0.57 7.42 -3.76
C LEU A 45 1.84 6.62 -3.50
N LEU A 46 2.58 6.35 -4.56
CA LEU A 46 3.93 5.81 -4.52
C LEU A 46 4.92 6.90 -4.92
N ASP A 47 5.81 7.25 -3.99
CA ASP A 47 6.88 8.22 -4.21
C ASP A 47 8.14 7.58 -4.82
N ARG A 48 9.06 8.38 -5.35
CA ARG A 48 10.39 7.95 -5.86
C ARG A 48 11.22 7.13 -4.88
N GLU A 49 11.04 7.35 -3.59
CA GLU A 49 11.67 6.51 -2.57
C GLU A 49 10.96 5.15 -2.36
N PHE A 50 10.00 4.77 -3.20
CA PHE A 50 9.09 3.63 -3.01
C PHE A 50 8.42 3.67 -1.64
N ARG A 51 7.90 4.85 -1.28
CA ARG A 51 7.14 5.07 -0.05
C ARG A 51 5.68 5.20 -0.42
N LEU A 52 4.86 4.37 0.20
CA LEU A 52 3.41 4.45 0.08
C LEU A 52 2.89 5.51 1.05
N ARG A 53 2.04 6.40 0.53
CA ARG A 53 1.38 7.44 1.31
C ARG A 53 -0.09 7.46 0.96
N PHE A 54 -0.92 7.60 1.98
CA PHE A 54 -2.34 7.86 1.82
C PHE A 54 -2.59 9.36 1.93
N TYR A 55 -3.46 9.87 1.06
CA TYR A 55 -3.98 11.23 1.14
C TYR A 55 -5.50 11.18 1.05
N ALA A 56 -6.19 11.81 2.00
CA ALA A 56 -7.65 11.94 1.96
C ALA A 56 -8.12 12.81 0.78
N ILE A 57 -7.26 13.68 0.26
CA ILE A 57 -7.52 14.54 -0.90
C ILE A 57 -6.38 14.30 -1.89
N ALA A 58 -6.72 14.07 -3.16
CA ALA A 58 -5.74 13.80 -4.21
C ALA A 58 -4.67 14.91 -4.26
N PRO A 59 -3.38 14.58 -4.10
CA PRO A 59 -2.32 15.57 -4.17
C PRO A 59 -2.12 16.01 -5.63
N GLN A 60 -1.62 17.24 -5.83
CA GLN A 60 -1.28 17.72 -7.16
C GLN A 60 -0.22 16.82 -7.81
N PRO A 61 -0.29 16.59 -9.14
CA PRO A 61 0.71 15.82 -9.86
C PRO A 61 2.08 16.48 -9.69
N SER A 62 3.06 15.68 -9.28
CA SER A 62 4.42 16.12 -9.01
C SER A 62 5.40 15.11 -9.57
N PRO A 63 6.56 15.54 -10.10
CA PRO A 63 7.58 14.63 -10.60
C PRO A 63 8.11 13.67 -9.51
N ALA A 64 7.95 14.01 -8.22
CA ALA A 64 8.31 13.11 -7.11
C ALA A 64 7.40 11.86 -7.02
N ILE A 65 6.25 11.88 -7.68
CA ILE A 65 5.25 10.82 -7.67
C ILE A 65 5.55 9.82 -8.79
N LEU A 66 5.78 8.56 -8.43
CA LEU A 66 5.96 7.48 -9.39
C LEU A 66 4.63 6.92 -9.89
N ALA A 67 3.63 6.85 -9.02
CA ALA A 67 2.28 6.45 -9.34
C ALA A 67 1.31 6.94 -8.28
N SER A 68 0.06 7.17 -8.68
CA SER A 68 -1.05 7.42 -7.76
C SER A 68 -2.28 6.67 -8.24
N ILE A 69 -3.13 6.26 -7.29
CA ILE A 69 -4.40 5.61 -7.55
C ILE A 69 -5.43 6.06 -6.53
N ALA A 70 -6.60 6.48 -7.01
CA ALA A 70 -7.73 6.70 -6.13
C ALA A 70 -8.25 5.35 -5.65
N VAL A 71 -8.52 5.21 -4.36
CA VAL A 71 -8.95 3.94 -3.77
C VAL A 71 -10.28 3.50 -4.39
N SER A 72 -11.15 4.45 -4.73
CA SER A 72 -12.41 4.23 -5.47
C SER A 72 -12.25 3.65 -6.88
N GLU A 73 -11.06 3.72 -7.50
CA GLU A 73 -10.80 3.11 -8.81
C GLU A 73 -10.52 1.61 -8.72
N LEU A 74 -10.38 1.06 -7.51
CA LEU A 74 -10.16 -0.36 -7.30
C LEU A 74 -11.51 -1.06 -7.17
N ASP A 75 -11.78 -2.04 -8.03
CA ASP A 75 -12.97 -2.90 -7.93
C ASP A 75 -13.10 -3.53 -6.52
N GLU A 76 -11.96 -3.86 -5.92
CA GLU A 76 -11.89 -4.45 -4.59
C GLU A 76 -12.31 -3.47 -3.48
N ALA A 77 -12.23 -2.15 -3.69
CA ALA A 77 -12.69 -1.15 -2.73
C ALA A 77 -14.21 -1.20 -2.53
N HIS A 78 -14.96 -1.44 -3.60
CA HIS A 78 -16.42 -1.57 -3.54
C HIS A 78 -16.83 -2.83 -2.78
N ARG A 79 -16.14 -3.94 -3.00
CA ARG A 79 -16.35 -5.20 -2.26
C ARG A 79 -16.00 -5.06 -0.80
N PHE A 80 -14.88 -4.40 -0.51
CA PHE A 80 -14.45 -4.12 0.85
C PHE A 80 -15.49 -3.29 1.60
N ARG A 81 -16.04 -2.23 0.98
CA ARG A 81 -17.11 -1.43 1.57
C ARG A 81 -18.34 -2.27 1.92
N ALA A 82 -18.82 -3.08 0.99
CA ALA A 82 -19.99 -3.94 1.21
C ALA A 82 -19.74 -4.93 2.37
N GLN A 83 -18.57 -5.57 2.39
CA GLN A 83 -18.21 -6.52 3.45
C GLN A 83 -18.08 -5.89 4.83
N VAL A 84 -17.53 -4.67 4.92
CA VAL A 84 -17.42 -3.97 6.21
C VAL A 84 -18.78 -3.51 6.73
N LEU A 85 -19.65 -3.01 5.84
CA LEU A 85 -20.96 -2.49 6.22
C LEU A 85 -22.00 -3.58 6.53
N GLU A 86 -21.97 -4.71 5.80
CA GLU A 86 -23.01 -5.74 5.93
C GLU A 86 -22.73 -6.78 7.02
N ALA A 87 -21.47 -7.17 7.21
CA ALA A 87 -21.17 -8.36 8.02
C ALA A 87 -20.76 -8.06 9.47
N GLY A 88 -20.32 -6.83 9.77
CA GLY A 88 -19.52 -6.58 10.96
C GLY A 88 -18.18 -7.32 10.85
N ILE A 89 -17.06 -6.59 10.92
CA ILE A 89 -15.76 -7.20 10.68
C ILE A 89 -15.08 -7.59 11.99
N ASP A 90 -14.77 -8.89 12.10
CA ASP A 90 -13.81 -9.40 13.09
C ASP A 90 -12.38 -9.11 12.64
N ALA A 91 -11.47 -8.90 13.60
CA ALA A 91 -10.04 -8.66 13.36
C ALA A 91 -9.37 -9.60 12.32
N PRO A 92 -9.61 -10.94 12.31
CA PRO A 92 -9.02 -11.82 11.31
C PRO A 92 -9.58 -11.59 9.89
N ARG A 93 -10.86 -11.25 9.75
CA ARG A 93 -11.46 -10.91 8.45
C ARG A 93 -10.93 -9.58 7.95
N LEU A 94 -10.75 -8.60 8.84
CA LEU A 94 -10.12 -7.32 8.51
C LEU A 94 -8.72 -7.51 7.94
N ALA A 95 -7.91 -8.35 8.58
CA ALA A 95 -6.54 -8.62 8.16
C ALA A 95 -6.49 -9.30 6.78
N ALA A 96 -7.37 -10.28 6.52
CA ALA A 96 -7.45 -10.95 5.23
C ALA A 96 -7.87 -9.98 4.11
N HIS A 97 -8.93 -9.19 4.33
CA HIS A 97 -9.39 -8.22 3.35
C HIS A 97 -8.39 -7.08 3.12
N THR A 98 -7.70 -6.63 4.17
CA THR A 98 -6.63 -5.64 4.03
C THR A 98 -5.50 -6.17 3.16
N ARG A 99 -5.18 -7.46 3.25
CA ARG A 99 -4.17 -8.09 2.39
C ARG A 99 -4.62 -8.14 0.93
N ILE A 100 -5.86 -8.53 0.65
CA ILE A 100 -6.41 -8.54 -0.71
C ILE A 100 -6.43 -7.11 -1.30
N MET A 101 -6.78 -6.13 -0.48
CA MET A 101 -6.76 -4.72 -0.86
C MET A 101 -5.33 -4.24 -1.15
N ALA A 102 -4.36 -4.60 -0.32
CA ALA A 102 -2.95 -4.30 -0.53
C ALA A 102 -2.41 -4.90 -1.84
N ASP A 103 -2.76 -6.16 -2.12
CA ASP A 103 -2.38 -6.83 -3.36
C ASP A 103 -3.00 -6.16 -4.60
N SER A 104 -4.26 -5.73 -4.51
CA SER A 104 -4.95 -4.98 -5.58
C SER A 104 -4.29 -3.62 -5.83
N ILE A 105 -3.98 -2.88 -4.77
CA ILE A 105 -3.25 -1.61 -4.84
C ILE A 105 -1.88 -1.82 -5.48
N MET A 106 -1.13 -2.84 -5.03
CA MET A 106 0.18 -3.16 -5.58
C MET A 106 0.10 -3.55 -7.06
N GLY A 107 -0.90 -4.34 -7.46
CA GLY A 107 -1.16 -4.68 -8.85
C GLY A 107 -1.38 -3.44 -9.71
N ALA A 108 -2.25 -2.53 -9.26
CA ALA A 108 -2.53 -1.30 -9.97
C ALA A 108 -1.33 -0.34 -10.04
N LEU A 109 -0.57 -0.22 -8.95
CA LEU A 109 0.67 0.57 -8.93
C LEU A 109 1.74 -0.02 -9.86
N ARG A 110 1.82 -1.34 -10.03
CA ARG A 110 2.74 -2.01 -10.97
C ARG A 110 2.35 -1.82 -12.43
N ILE A 111 1.07 -1.58 -12.71
CA ILE A 111 0.60 -1.21 -14.04
C ILE A 111 1.00 0.24 -14.35
N ARG A 112 0.86 1.15 -13.38
CA ARG A 112 1.13 2.59 -13.55
C ARG A 112 2.61 3.00 -13.38
N SER A 113 3.44 2.20 -12.71
CA SER A 113 4.85 2.53 -12.43
C SER A 113 5.83 1.52 -13.05
N PRO A 114 6.54 1.88 -14.14
CA PRO A 114 7.63 1.07 -14.68
C PRO A 114 8.76 0.84 -13.67
N ALA A 115 9.03 1.84 -12.82
CA ALA A 115 10.06 1.77 -11.78
C ALA A 115 9.74 0.70 -10.72
N LEU A 116 8.46 0.54 -10.35
CA LEU A 116 8.03 -0.51 -9.43
C LEU A 116 8.14 -1.90 -10.08
N ARG A 117 7.80 -2.00 -11.36
CA ARG A 117 7.91 -3.25 -12.13
C ARG A 117 9.37 -3.72 -12.26
N ALA A 118 10.32 -2.78 -12.33
CA ALA A 118 11.74 -3.06 -12.40
C ALA A 118 12.35 -3.59 -11.09
N LEU A 119 11.66 -3.49 -9.95
CA LEU A 119 12.14 -4.05 -8.69
C LEU A 119 12.07 -5.59 -8.69
N PRO A 120 12.98 -6.27 -7.97
CA PRO A 120 12.89 -7.72 -7.78
C PRO A 120 11.58 -8.10 -7.06
N ALA A 121 10.90 -9.12 -7.58
CA ALA A 121 9.63 -9.60 -7.04
C ALA A 121 9.78 -10.11 -5.60
N THR A 122 10.85 -10.86 -5.32
CA THR A 122 11.10 -11.46 -4.02
C THR A 122 12.33 -10.90 -3.34
N ARG A 123 12.37 -11.01 -2.01
CA ARG A 123 13.60 -10.81 -1.25
C ARG A 123 14.65 -11.78 -1.79
N ARG A 124 15.57 -11.28 -2.63
CA ARG A 124 16.81 -12.02 -2.92
C ARG A 124 17.58 -12.11 -1.62
N GLU A 125 17.32 -13.16 -0.85
CA GLU A 125 18.24 -13.62 0.17
C GLU A 125 19.60 -13.76 -0.52
N ARG A 126 20.57 -12.97 -0.07
CA ARG A 126 21.96 -13.40 -0.18
C ARG A 126 22.06 -14.67 0.68
N ARG A 127 21.63 -15.82 0.15
CA ARG A 127 22.28 -17.07 0.51
C ARG A 127 23.71 -16.88 0.08
N GLY A 128 24.55 -16.55 1.05
CA GLY A 128 25.99 -16.58 0.89
C GLY A 128 26.33 -17.91 0.23
N MET A 129 27.02 -17.82 -0.91
CA MET A 129 27.93 -18.87 -1.31
C MET A 129 29.00 -18.98 -0.20
N LEU A 130 28.66 -19.61 0.92
CA LEU A 130 29.64 -20.25 1.78
C LEU A 130 29.92 -21.59 1.11
N ARG A 131 30.79 -21.53 0.10
CA ARG A 131 31.66 -22.64 -0.21
C ARG A 131 32.52 -22.88 1.02
N ARG A 132 32.40 -24.05 1.63
CA ARG A 132 33.52 -24.90 2.04
C ARG A 132 32.99 -26.29 2.32
#